data_AF-A0A537KML0-F1
#
_entry.id   AF-A0A537KML0-F1
#
_cell.length_a   1.000
_cell.length_b   1.000
_cell.length_c   1.000
_cell.angle_alpha   90.00
_cell.angle_beta   90.00
_cell.angle_gamma   90.00
#
_symmetry.space_group_name_H-M   'P 1'
#
loop_
_entity.id
_entity.type
_entity.pdbx_description
1 polymer ?
#
loop_
_entity_poly.entity_id
_entity_poly.type
_entity_poly.pdbx_seq_one_letter_code
_entity_poly.pdbx_strand_id
1 'polypeptide(L)'
;MPWRVIAHDNQVWHVDAVAERRAHTQAWQLVLSFRAAADRARGRSFWTLYPLEATSKSSLFSQAERIPDAALSQLLAERLA
;
A
#
# COMPACT_ATOMS: atom_id res chain seq x y z
N MET A 1 9.47 -9.20 4.51
CA MET A 1 8.68 -9.84 3.43
C MET A 1 7.61 -8.86 3.03
N PRO A 2 7.31 -8.72 1.73
CA PRO A 2 6.23 -7.84 1.29
C PRO A 2 4.90 -8.32 1.85
N TRP A 3 4.02 -7.39 2.22
CA TRP A 3 2.67 -7.71 2.68
C TRP A 3 1.82 -8.30 1.55
N ARG A 4 1.92 -7.72 0.35
CA ARG A 4 1.32 -8.23 -0.89
C ARG A 4 2.33 -8.12 -2.04
N VAL A 5 2.18 -8.99 -3.04
CA VAL A 5 2.95 -8.95 -4.29
C VAL A 5 1.95 -8.91 -5.44
N ILE A 6 2.04 -7.87 -6.27
CA ILE A 6 1.13 -7.66 -7.41
C ILE A 6 1.91 -7.50 -8.71
N ALA A 7 1.31 -7.89 -9.83
CA ALA A 7 1.87 -7.68 -11.17
C ALA A 7 1.14 -6.52 -11.86
N HIS A 8 1.91 -5.58 -12.41
CA HIS A 8 1.39 -4.42 -13.15
C HIS A 8 2.38 -4.03 -14.25
N ASP A 9 1.90 -3.85 -15.49
CA ASP A 9 2.70 -3.48 -16.68
C ASP A 9 4.00 -4.28 -16.83
N ASN A 10 3.89 -5.61 -16.80
CA ASN A 10 5.01 -6.55 -16.95
C ASN A 10 6.11 -6.39 -15.87
N GLN A 11 5.76 -5.76 -14.74
CA GLN A 11 6.62 -5.57 -13.59
C GLN A 11 5.96 -6.13 -12.32
N VAL A 12 6.77 -6.74 -11.47
CA VAL A 12 6.33 -7.18 -10.14
C VAL A 12 6.54 -6.04 -9.15
N TRP A 13 5.55 -5.79 -8.32
CA TRP A 13 5.55 -4.79 -7.28
C TRP A 13 5.34 -5.43 -5.92
N HIS A 14 6.20 -5.05 -4.99
CA HIS A 14 6.09 -5.35 -3.58
C HIS A 14 5.30 -4.24 -2.92
N VAL A 15 4.27 -4.63 -2.16
CA VAL A 15 3.42 -3.71 -1.42
C VAL A 15 3.60 -3.98 0.07
N ASP A 16 3.88 -2.93 0.83
CA ASP A 16 3.95 -2.97 2.28
C ASP A 16 2.80 -2.12 2.87
N ALA A 17 2.08 -2.68 3.84
CA ALA A 17 1.07 -1.96 4.61
C ALA A 17 1.67 -1.37 5.89
N VAL A 18 1.51 -0.08 6.08
CA VAL A 18 1.99 0.66 7.25
C VAL A 18 0.81 1.37 7.91
N ALA A 19 0.74 1.23 9.23
CA ALA A 19 -0.23 1.96 10.04
C ALA A 19 0.42 3.26 10.53
N GLU A 20 -0.09 4.40 10.10
CA GLU A 20 0.33 5.71 10.57
C GLU A 20 -0.75 6.30 11.49
N ARG A 21 -0.34 6.99 12.56
CA ARG A 21 -1.30 7.65 13.45
C ARG A 21 -1.55 9.06 12.95
N ARG A 22 -2.83 9.42 12.71
CA ARG A 22 -3.16 10.78 12.25
C ARG A 22 -2.92 11.80 13.35
N ALA A 23 -2.35 12.94 12.97
CA ALA A 23 -2.14 14.06 13.88
C ALA A 23 -3.48 14.50 14.50
N HIS A 24 -3.47 14.82 15.79
CA HIS A 24 -4.61 15.33 16.56
C HIS A 24 -5.84 14.39 16.65
N THR A 25 -5.71 13.10 16.28
CA THR A 25 -6.78 12.12 16.46
C THR A 25 -6.26 10.82 17.09
N GLN A 26 -7.18 9.96 17.51
CA GLN A 26 -6.87 8.57 17.90
C GLN A 26 -7.01 7.59 16.73
N ALA A 27 -7.22 8.09 15.51
CA ALA A 27 -7.37 7.25 14.33
C ALA A 27 -6.01 6.81 13.77
N TRP A 28 -5.97 5.55 13.34
CA TRP A 28 -4.92 4.96 12.53
C TRP A 28 -5.34 5.03 11.08
N GLN A 29 -4.39 5.37 10.22
CA GLN A 29 -4.53 5.53 8.79
C GLN A 29 -3.67 4.49 8.09
N LEU A 30 -4.21 3.84 7.06
CA LEU A 30 -3.43 2.93 6.23
C LEU A 30 -2.61 3.71 5.21
N VAL A 31 -1.31 3.42 5.19
CA VAL A 31 -0.35 3.90 4.21
C VAL A 31 0.21 2.70 3.48
N LEU A 32 0.27 2.77 2.16
CA LEU A 32 0.82 1.73 1.30
C LEU A 32 2.15 2.20 0.71
N SER A 33 3.16 1.36 0.82
CA SER A 33 4.45 1.54 0.13
C SER A 33 4.53 0.57 -1.03
N PHE A 34 4.66 1.11 -2.24
CA PHE A 34 4.87 0.33 -3.45
C PHE A 34 6.33 0.39 -3.84
N ARG A 35 6.93 -0.77 -4.13
CA ARG A 35 8.32 -0.88 -4.59
C ARG A 35 8.40 -1.83 -5.78
N ALA A 36 8.96 -1.35 -6.88
CA ALA A 36 9.31 -2.18 -8.02
C ALA A 36 10.32 -3.26 -7.62
N ALA A 37 10.06 -4.53 -8.00
CA ALA A 37 11.00 -5.63 -7.76
C ALA A 37 12.17 -5.64 -8.75
N ALA A 38 12.04 -4.97 -9.90
CA ALA A 38 13.06 -4.95 -10.95
C ALA A 38 14.18 -3.94 -10.68
N ASP A 39 15.42 -4.37 -10.91
CA ASP A 39 16.68 -3.63 -10.70
C ASP A 39 17.02 -2.63 -11.83
N ARG A 40 16.10 -2.46 -12.80
CA ARG A 40 16.33 -1.56 -13.93
C ARG A 40 16.13 -0.11 -13.51
N ALA A 41 17.25 0.50 -13.13
CA ALA A 41 17.47 1.94 -12.91
C ALA A 41 16.62 2.57 -11.80
N ARG A 42 17.16 2.61 -10.58
CA ARG A 42 16.56 3.24 -9.38
C ARG A 42 15.11 2.80 -9.17
N GLY A 43 14.93 1.59 -8.65
CA GLY A 43 13.62 0.98 -8.40
C GLY A 43 12.59 2.00 -7.92
N ARG A 44 11.58 2.25 -8.76
CA ARG A 44 10.52 3.21 -8.47
C ARG A 44 9.85 2.77 -7.16
N SER A 45 9.82 3.71 -6.22
CA SER A 45 9.09 3.52 -4.97
C SER A 45 8.29 4.76 -4.66
N PHE A 46 7.10 4.57 -4.12
CA PHE A 46 6.27 5.65 -3.66
C PHE A 46 5.38 5.20 -2.53
N TRP A 47 4.95 6.18 -1.76
CA TRP A 47 4.06 6.01 -0.62
C TRP A 47 2.74 6.67 -0.96
N THR A 48 1.64 6.05 -0.57
CA THR A 48 0.31 6.64 -0.78
C THR A 48 -0.63 6.29 0.36
N LEU A 49 -1.52 7.23 0.67
CA LEU A 49 -2.60 7.00 1.64
C LEU A 49 -3.67 6.15 0.97
N TYR A 50 -4.11 5.10 1.64
CA TYR A 50 -5.28 4.32 1.24
C TYR A 50 -6.46 4.75 2.11
N PRO A 51 -7.67 5.00 1.58
CA PRO A 51 -8.81 5.54 2.34
C PRO A 51 -9.42 4.51 3.31
N LEU A 52 -8.61 4.01 4.24
CA LEU A 52 -8.95 3.10 5.31
C LEU A 52 -8.40 3.66 6.62
N GLU A 53 -9.31 3.89 7.55
CA GLU A 53 -9.00 4.33 8.90
C GLU A 53 -9.60 3.37 9.93
N ALA A 54 -8.95 3.25 11.09
CA ALA A 54 -9.46 2.47 12.21
C ALA A 54 -9.05 3.06 13.55
N THR A 55 -9.82 2.80 14.60
CA THR A 55 -9.50 3.25 15.97
C THR A 55 -8.41 2.41 16.63
N SER A 56 -8.03 1.27 16.04
CA SER A 56 -6.93 0.43 16.52
C SER A 56 -6.07 -0.09 15.36
N LYS A 57 -4.77 -0.25 15.63
CA LYS A 57 -3.81 -0.78 14.65
C LYS A 57 -4.16 -2.20 14.18
N SER A 58 -4.65 -3.06 15.08
CA SER A 58 -5.08 -4.42 14.74
C SER A 58 -6.30 -4.43 13.82
N SER A 59 -7.31 -3.61 14.12
CA SER A 59 -8.49 -3.45 13.26
C SER A 59 -8.10 -2.94 11.88
N LEU A 60 -7.15 -2.00 11.80
CA LEU A 60 -6.64 -1.48 10.53
C LEU A 60 -6.06 -2.60 9.67
N PHE A 61 -5.18 -3.45 10.22
CA PHE A 61 -4.59 -4.56 9.47
C PHE A 61 -5.62 -5.64 9.11
N SER A 62 -6.54 -5.99 10.00
CA SER A 62 -7.62 -6.94 9.68
C SER A 62 -8.51 -6.45 8.54
N GLN A 63 -8.74 -5.15 8.44
CA GLN A 63 -9.45 -4.55 7.31
C GLN A 63 -8.57 -4.49 6.06
N ALA A 64 -7.28 -4.17 6.20
CA ALA A 64 -6.32 -4.16 5.10
C ALA A 64 -6.23 -5.53 4.40
N GLU A 65 -6.28 -6.64 5.14
CA GLU A 65 -6.28 -8.00 4.55
C GLU A 65 -7.43 -8.25 3.57
N ARG A 66 -8.54 -7.51 3.72
CA ARG A 66 -9.71 -7.63 2.84
C ARG A 66 -9.59 -6.79 1.56
N ILE A 67 -8.54 -5.99 1.42
CA ILE A 67 -8.30 -5.19 0.22
C ILE A 67 -7.96 -6.15 -0.92
N PRO A 68 -8.73 -6.13 -2.03
CA PRO A 68 -8.45 -6.99 -3.17
C PRO A 68 -7.24 -6.48 -3.94
N ASP A 69 -6.45 -7.40 -4.49
CA ASP A 69 -5.26 -7.07 -5.27
C ASP A 69 -5.58 -6.17 -6.48
N ALA A 70 -6.77 -6.32 -7.07
CA ALA A 70 -7.24 -5.45 -8.15
C ALA A 70 -7.32 -3.97 -7.73
N ALA A 71 -7.74 -3.68 -6.49
CA ALA A 71 -7.78 -2.31 -5.97
C ALA A 71 -6.36 -1.74 -5.76
N LEU A 72 -5.42 -2.58 -5.33
CA LEU A 72 -4.01 -2.20 -5.20
C LEU A 72 -3.38 -1.90 -6.57
N SER A 73 -3.68 -2.73 -7.57
CA SER A 73 -3.21 -2.53 -8.96
C SER A 73 -3.79 -1.27 -9.59
N GLN A 74 -5.07 -0.96 -9.35
CA GLN A 74 -5.68 0.28 -9.84
C GLN A 74 -5.03 1.50 -9.18
N LEU A 75 -4.85 1.49 -7.86
CA LEU A 75 -4.19 2.58 -7.15
C LEU A 75 -2.74 2.78 -7.62
N LEU A 76 -2.03 1.69 -7.90
CA LEU A 76 -0.69 1.74 -8.49
C LEU A 76 -0.73 2.40 -9.88
N ALA A 77 -1.67 2.02 -10.74
CA ALA A 77 -1.84 2.61 -12.07
C ALA A 77 -2.11 4.13 -11.99
N GLU A 78 -3.00 4.56 -11.10
CA GLU A 78 -3.34 5.98 -10.88
C GLU A 78 -2.15 6.82 -10.40
N ARG A 79 -1.16 6.21 -9.73
CA ARG A 79 0.06 6.89 -9.25
C ARG A 79 1.20 6.87 -10.25
N LEU A 80 1.14 6.00 -11.25
CA LEU A 80 2.14 5.87 -12.31
C LEU A 80 1.77 6.64 -13.59
N ALA A 81 0.48 6.97 -13.78
CA ALA A 81 -0.02 7.85 -14.83
C ALA A 81 0.48 9.29 -14.66
#